data_AF-N8RC06-F1
#
_entry.id   AF-N8RC06-F1
#
_cell.length_a   1.000
_cell.length_b   1.000
_cell.length_c   1.000
_cell.angle_alpha   90.00
_cell.angle_beta   90.00
_cell.angle_gamma   90.00
#
_symmetry.space_group_name_H-M   'P 1'
#
loop_
_entity.id
_entity.type
_entity.pdbx_description
1 polymer ?
#
loop_
_entity_poly.entity_id
_entity_poly.type
_entity_poly.pdbx_seq_one_letter_code
_entity_poly.pdbx_strand_id
1 'polypeptide(L)'
;MNKRLLLTIVIVLLVLVGIVVWKSSASSAAIQQSQTMPFSDDSTTHSTDGTMQNKTTDELCQESLLRQLQVLQKQPGNITQFLNDFKANCHVQDCNAALAKALANYPDQEFAHLVENLLKRMPQYEQHMQSTVLSTSLSPQERFNALWKLREQTLGKAEAMLGFGQERNYANYKFAYAEIKQNRNLNAEQRLKAFEELQRRYPDATQQQSKIGLYEQSIELLNQNHNNPAETEHLKQILQQRYLTEQERQDIQRRDQREIQQQQQVNQYQQALQQLQQDMQPLKNQLSEAEWQQQYQQRLETLRSSMFP
;
A
#
# COMPACT_ATOMS: atom_id res chain seq x y z
N MET A 1 38.45 -2.84 -25.19
CA MET A 1 37.02 -2.82 -24.80
C MET A 1 36.79 -1.59 -23.91
N ASN A 2 35.94 -0.66 -24.31
CA ASN A 2 35.83 0.66 -23.66
C ASN A 2 35.40 0.52 -22.19
N LYS A 3 36.21 1.05 -21.26
CA LYS A 3 35.92 1.03 -19.82
C LYS A 3 34.55 1.65 -19.47
N ARG A 4 34.07 2.60 -20.29
CA ARG A 4 32.72 3.19 -20.18
C ARG A 4 31.59 2.24 -20.61
N LEU A 5 31.85 1.34 -21.56
CA LEU A 5 30.90 0.31 -22.01
C LEU A 5 30.80 -0.83 -20.98
N LEU A 6 31.92 -1.19 -20.36
CA LEU A 6 31.96 -2.22 -19.32
C LEU A 6 31.22 -1.78 -18.06
N LEU A 7 31.33 -0.50 -17.69
CA LEU A 7 30.64 0.07 -16.53
C LEU A 7 29.12 0.22 -16.75
N THR A 8 28.68 0.51 -17.98
CA THR A 8 27.25 0.54 -18.32
C THR A 8 26.63 -0.86 -18.32
N ILE A 9 27.35 -1.87 -18.80
CA ILE A 9 26.88 -3.27 -18.78
C ILE A 9 26.74 -3.79 -17.34
N VAL A 10 27.69 -3.46 -16.45
CA VAL A 10 27.62 -3.86 -15.03
C VAL A 10 26.47 -3.16 -14.29
N ILE A 11 26.22 -1.87 -14.57
CA ILE A 11 25.08 -1.14 -13.97
C ILE A 11 23.74 -1.69 -14.47
N VAL A 12 23.62 -2.00 -15.77
CA VAL A 12 22.39 -2.59 -16.34
C VAL A 12 22.13 -4.00 -15.79
N LEU A 13 23.17 -4.81 -15.58
CA LEU A 13 23.03 -6.14 -14.98
C LEU A 13 22.67 -6.08 -13.49
N LEU A 14 23.18 -5.12 -12.72
CA LEU A 14 22.79 -4.92 -11.31
C LEU A 14 21.34 -4.42 -11.17
N VAL A 15 20.87 -3.59 -12.11
CA VAL A 15 19.46 -3.17 -12.17
C VAL A 15 18.54 -4.34 -12.55
N LEU A 16 18.97 -5.22 -13.47
CA LEU A 16 18.19 -6.40 -13.86
C LEU A 16 18.10 -7.47 -12.76
N VAL A 17 19.14 -7.67 -11.96
CA VAL A 17 19.10 -8.57 -10.80
C VAL A 17 18.23 -7.99 -9.66
N GLY A 18 18.20 -6.66 -9.49
CA GLY A 18 17.30 -5.98 -8.56
C GLY A 18 15.80 -6.11 -8.91
N ILE A 19 15.47 -6.24 -10.20
CA ILE A 19 14.07 -6.39 -10.66
C ILE A 19 13.56 -7.83 -10.45
N VAL A 20 14.42 -8.85 -10.45
CA VAL A 20 14.01 -10.25 -10.27
C VAL A 20 13.73 -10.60 -8.81
N VAL A 21 14.37 -9.93 -7.85
CA VAL A 21 14.15 -10.19 -6.40
C VAL A 21 12.89 -9.50 -5.85
N TRP A 22 12.31 -8.54 -6.57
CA TRP A 22 11.13 -7.80 -6.09
C TRP A 22 9.77 -8.42 -6.48
N LYS A 23 9.78 -9.53 -7.24
CA LYS A 23 8.53 -10.18 -7.71
C LYS A 23 8.02 -11.33 -6.81
N SER A 24 8.65 -11.61 -5.67
CA SER A 24 8.31 -12.76 -4.80
C SER A 24 7.99 -12.45 -3.34
N SER A 25 7.81 -11.17 -2.94
CA SER A 25 7.57 -10.82 -1.52
C SER A 25 6.20 -10.18 -1.23
N ALA A 26 5.24 -10.24 -2.15
CA ALA A 26 3.88 -9.72 -1.92
C ALA A 26 2.93 -10.72 -1.21
N SER A 27 3.46 -11.78 -0.58
CA SER A 27 2.62 -12.76 0.12
C SER A 27 3.35 -13.39 1.30
N SER A 28 3.69 -12.60 2.33
CA SER A 28 4.05 -13.08 3.69
C SER A 28 4.25 -11.89 4.62
N ALA A 29 3.17 -11.16 4.93
CA ALA A 29 3.15 -10.15 5.99
C ALA A 29 1.75 -10.10 6.63
N ALA A 30 1.22 -11.28 6.94
CA ALA A 30 0.15 -11.50 7.89
C ALA A 30 0.32 -12.96 8.33
N ILE A 31 0.19 -13.25 9.62
CA ILE A 31 0.58 -14.50 10.29
C ILE A 31 2.05 -14.47 10.74
N GLN A 32 2.28 -13.81 11.88
CA GLN A 32 3.13 -14.32 12.96
C GLN A 32 3.05 -13.34 14.14
N GLN A 33 2.04 -13.53 14.99
CA GLN A 33 2.11 -13.23 16.42
C GLN A 33 0.87 -13.79 17.12
N SER A 34 0.94 -15.09 17.41
CA SER A 34 0.26 -15.66 18.56
C SER A 34 1.23 -16.69 19.12
N GLN A 35 2.03 -16.25 20.08
CA GLN A 35 2.95 -17.10 20.81
C GLN A 35 2.13 -18.15 21.56
N THR A 36 2.33 -19.41 21.20
CA THR A 36 1.99 -20.58 22.00
C THR A 36 2.88 -20.59 23.26
N MET A 37 2.25 -20.44 24.42
CA MET A 37 2.80 -20.91 25.70
C MET A 37 2.21 -22.31 25.98
N PRO A 38 2.99 -23.28 26.45
CA PRO A 38 2.50 -24.62 26.77
C PRO A 38 1.77 -24.57 28.12
N PHE A 39 0.58 -25.13 28.21
CA PHE A 39 -0.08 -25.39 29.49
C PHE A 39 -0.29 -26.88 29.65
N SER A 40 0.20 -27.37 30.79
CA SER A 40 0.36 -28.75 31.18
C SER A 40 -0.96 -29.51 31.33
N ASP A 41 -0.92 -30.80 31.00
CA ASP A 41 -1.87 -31.79 31.49
C ASP A 41 -1.79 -31.87 33.02
N ASP A 42 -2.92 -31.63 33.71
CA ASP A 42 -3.26 -32.44 34.88
C ASP A 42 -4.77 -32.48 35.11
N SER A 43 -5.21 -33.61 35.65
CA SER A 43 -6.57 -34.12 35.62
C SER A 43 -7.43 -33.68 36.81
N THR A 44 -8.74 -33.82 36.63
CA THR A 44 -9.81 -34.18 37.59
C THR A 44 -10.81 -33.11 38.10
N THR A 45 -12.08 -33.49 37.87
CA THR A 45 -13.30 -33.39 38.72
C THR A 45 -14.26 -32.19 38.62
N HIS A 46 -15.39 -32.47 37.94
CA HIS A 46 -16.79 -32.11 38.20
C HIS A 46 -17.11 -30.82 38.99
N SER A 47 -17.87 -29.93 38.34
CA SER A 47 -19.12 -29.36 38.89
C SER A 47 -20.00 -28.78 37.77
N THR A 48 -21.27 -29.20 37.81
CA THR A 48 -22.43 -28.73 37.06
C THR A 48 -22.66 -27.23 37.17
N ASP A 49 -22.95 -26.54 36.07
CA ASP A 49 -24.21 -25.81 35.79
C ASP A 49 -24.07 -24.99 34.49
N GLY A 50 -25.15 -24.82 33.75
CA GLY A 50 -25.22 -24.04 32.52
C GLY A 50 -25.49 -24.89 31.28
N THR A 51 -26.67 -24.71 30.71
CA THR A 51 -27.19 -25.32 29.48
C THR A 51 -26.19 -25.17 28.32
N MET A 52 -25.28 -26.13 28.15
CA MET A 52 -24.48 -26.26 26.94
C MET A 52 -25.42 -26.73 25.84
N GLN A 53 -25.99 -25.79 25.08
CA GLN A 53 -26.65 -26.08 23.82
C GLN A 53 -25.62 -26.73 22.91
N ASN A 54 -25.73 -28.04 22.73
CA ASN A 54 -24.90 -28.81 21.83
C ASN A 54 -25.36 -28.51 20.40
N LYS A 55 -24.98 -27.32 19.89
CA LYS A 55 -25.39 -26.86 18.56
C LYS A 55 -24.77 -27.73 17.49
N THR A 56 -25.56 -28.10 16.50
CA THR A 56 -25.09 -28.87 15.34
C THR A 56 -24.17 -28.01 14.47
N THR A 57 -23.32 -28.66 13.66
CA THR A 57 -22.47 -27.97 12.66
C THR A 57 -23.31 -27.10 11.70
N ASP A 58 -24.51 -27.56 11.36
CA ASP A 58 -25.45 -26.82 10.51
C ASP A 58 -25.94 -25.53 11.19
N GLU A 59 -26.30 -25.59 12.48
CA GLU A 59 -26.74 -24.41 13.26
C GLU A 59 -25.62 -23.39 13.40
N LEU A 60 -24.40 -23.85 13.72
CA LEU A 60 -23.23 -22.97 13.80
C LEU A 60 -22.91 -22.31 12.45
N CYS A 61 -23.03 -23.06 11.35
CA CYS A 61 -22.85 -22.54 9.99
C CYS A 61 -23.90 -21.47 9.66
N GLN A 62 -25.17 -21.71 9.99
CA GLN A 62 -26.25 -20.74 9.77
C GLN A 62 -26.06 -19.47 10.61
N GLU A 63 -25.68 -19.58 11.89
CA GLU A 63 -25.41 -18.41 12.74
C GLU A 63 -24.25 -17.56 12.20
N SER A 64 -23.17 -18.22 11.75
CA SER A 64 -22.03 -17.56 11.12
C SER A 64 -22.43 -16.84 9.83
N LEU A 65 -23.20 -17.51 8.96
CA LEU A 65 -23.72 -16.94 7.71
C LEU A 65 -24.61 -15.71 7.94
N LEU A 66 -25.55 -15.80 8.89
CA LEU A 66 -26.41 -14.66 9.24
C LEU A 66 -25.59 -13.47 9.74
N ARG A 67 -24.54 -13.72 10.53
CA ARG A 67 -23.63 -12.67 10.99
C ARG A 67 -22.85 -12.04 9.83
N GLN A 68 -22.36 -12.84 8.90
CA GLN A 68 -21.66 -12.33 7.72
C GLN A 68 -22.58 -11.50 6.81
N LEU A 69 -23.83 -11.92 6.62
CA LEU A 69 -24.84 -11.15 5.89
C LEU A 69 -25.13 -9.81 6.57
N GLN A 70 -25.22 -9.78 7.91
CA GLN A 70 -25.37 -8.53 8.67
C GLN A 70 -24.16 -7.60 8.49
N VAL A 71 -22.94 -8.14 8.46
CA VAL A 71 -21.73 -7.35 8.21
C VAL A 71 -21.76 -6.78 6.79
N LEU A 72 -22.06 -7.60 5.79
CA LEU A 72 -22.18 -7.15 4.39
C LEU A 72 -23.26 -6.07 4.22
N GLN A 73 -24.39 -6.20 4.92
CA GLN A 73 -25.46 -5.21 4.87
C GLN A 73 -25.03 -3.86 5.48
N LYS A 74 -24.30 -3.90 6.60
CA LYS A 74 -23.82 -2.68 7.28
C LYS A 74 -22.62 -2.04 6.57
N GLN A 75 -21.79 -2.86 5.92
CA GLN A 75 -20.56 -2.46 5.25
C GLN A 75 -20.51 -3.07 3.85
N PRO A 76 -21.38 -2.60 2.93
CA PRO A 76 -21.43 -3.12 1.58
C PRO A 76 -20.16 -2.78 0.79
N GLY A 77 -20.04 -3.40 -0.38
CA GLY A 77 -19.08 -3.01 -1.40
C GLY A 77 -17.81 -3.85 -1.46
N ASN A 78 -17.77 -4.99 -0.77
CA ASN A 78 -16.66 -5.94 -0.83
C ASN A 78 -17.17 -7.39 -0.84
N ILE A 79 -17.72 -7.81 -1.99
CA ILE A 79 -18.23 -9.17 -2.17
C ILE A 79 -17.13 -10.23 -2.07
N THR A 80 -15.90 -9.91 -2.46
CA THR A 80 -14.76 -10.84 -2.38
C THR A 80 -14.45 -11.21 -0.94
N GLN A 81 -14.44 -10.24 -0.03
CA GLN A 81 -14.25 -10.50 1.40
C GLN A 81 -15.36 -11.39 1.93
N PHE A 82 -16.63 -11.05 1.66
CA PHE A 82 -17.78 -11.85 2.06
C PHE A 82 -17.67 -13.30 1.57
N LEU A 83 -17.34 -13.52 0.28
CA LEU A 83 -17.22 -14.85 -0.29
C LEU A 83 -16.05 -15.65 0.28
N ASN A 84 -14.93 -15.00 0.58
CA ASN A 84 -13.79 -15.65 1.21
C ASN A 84 -14.11 -16.06 2.65
N ASP A 85 -14.74 -15.17 3.42
CA ASP A 85 -15.17 -15.44 4.79
C ASP A 85 -16.23 -16.55 4.82
N PHE A 86 -17.14 -16.57 3.85
CA PHE A 86 -18.12 -17.63 3.69
C PHE A 86 -17.44 -18.98 3.43
N LYS A 87 -16.53 -19.05 2.44
CA LYS A 87 -15.82 -20.29 2.09
C LYS A 87 -14.97 -20.81 3.25
N ALA A 88 -14.33 -19.91 4.01
CA ALA A 88 -13.50 -20.29 5.15
C ALA A 88 -14.33 -20.83 6.33
N ASN A 89 -15.59 -20.39 6.48
CA ASN A 89 -16.42 -20.72 7.64
C ASN A 89 -17.51 -21.77 7.36
N CYS A 90 -17.69 -22.17 6.10
CA CYS A 90 -18.66 -23.20 5.75
C CYS A 90 -18.07 -24.61 5.90
N HIS A 91 -18.53 -25.33 6.93
CA HIS A 91 -18.07 -26.68 7.28
C HIS A 91 -19.10 -27.77 6.97
N VAL A 92 -20.16 -27.43 6.23
CA VAL A 92 -21.22 -28.36 5.84
C VAL A 92 -20.95 -28.91 4.45
N GLN A 93 -21.61 -30.02 4.10
CA GLN A 93 -21.40 -30.69 2.82
C GLN A 93 -21.81 -29.84 1.61
N ASP A 94 -22.90 -29.08 1.73
CA ASP A 94 -23.39 -28.19 0.67
C ASP A 94 -23.49 -26.74 1.16
N CYS A 95 -22.40 -26.00 0.96
CA CYS A 95 -22.31 -24.59 1.30
C CYS A 95 -23.31 -23.73 0.52
N ASN A 96 -23.63 -24.09 -0.72
CA ASN A 96 -24.56 -23.31 -1.53
C ASN A 96 -25.99 -23.46 -0.99
N ALA A 97 -26.37 -24.68 -0.61
CA ALA A 97 -27.66 -24.91 0.05
C ALA A 97 -27.74 -24.19 1.40
N ALA A 98 -26.65 -24.18 2.18
CA ALA A 98 -26.60 -23.44 3.44
C ALA A 98 -26.75 -21.93 3.23
N LEU A 99 -26.09 -21.35 2.22
CA LEU A 99 -26.22 -19.93 1.88
C LEU A 99 -27.64 -19.60 1.41
N ALA A 100 -28.23 -20.43 0.55
CA ALA A 100 -29.61 -20.26 0.10
C ALA A 100 -30.59 -20.29 1.29
N LYS A 101 -30.40 -21.21 2.24
CA LYS A 101 -31.18 -21.27 3.48
C LYS A 101 -30.99 -20.02 4.33
N ALA A 102 -29.76 -19.51 4.46
CA ALA A 102 -29.49 -18.32 5.25
C ALA A 102 -30.15 -17.07 4.62
N LEU A 103 -30.07 -16.92 3.30
CA LEU A 103 -30.72 -15.83 2.57
C LEU A 103 -32.24 -15.89 2.68
N ALA A 104 -32.84 -17.08 2.50
CA ALA A 104 -34.29 -17.27 2.62
C ALA A 104 -34.83 -16.92 4.02
N ASN A 105 -34.04 -17.11 5.07
CA ASN A 105 -34.41 -16.82 6.45
C ASN A 105 -33.89 -15.46 6.97
N TYR A 106 -33.24 -14.65 6.12
CA TYR A 106 -32.69 -13.38 6.55
C TYR A 106 -33.82 -12.34 6.77
N PRO A 107 -33.81 -11.56 7.87
CA PRO A 107 -34.93 -10.66 8.18
C PRO A 107 -35.23 -9.60 7.11
N ASP A 108 -34.19 -9.09 6.45
CA ASP A 108 -34.31 -8.13 5.35
C ASP A 108 -34.31 -8.86 4.00
N GLN A 109 -35.51 -9.21 3.52
CA GLN A 109 -35.68 -9.96 2.28
C GLN A 109 -35.29 -9.16 1.03
N GLU A 110 -35.39 -7.83 1.05
CA GLU A 110 -34.94 -7.00 -0.07
C GLU A 110 -33.43 -7.09 -0.22
N PHE A 111 -32.70 -6.96 0.89
CA PHE A 111 -31.25 -7.17 0.92
C PHE A 111 -30.88 -8.61 0.54
N ALA A 112 -31.59 -9.61 1.05
CA ALA A 112 -31.32 -11.01 0.72
C ALA A 112 -31.45 -11.28 -0.78
N HIS A 113 -32.50 -10.78 -1.42
CA HIS A 113 -32.67 -10.86 -2.87
C HIS A 113 -31.58 -10.10 -3.64
N LEU A 114 -31.10 -8.97 -3.11
CA LEU A 114 -29.99 -8.24 -3.72
C LEU A 114 -28.69 -9.06 -3.71
N VAL A 115 -28.38 -9.72 -2.59
CA VAL A 115 -27.23 -10.64 -2.48
C VAL A 115 -27.40 -11.83 -3.42
N GLU A 116 -28.57 -12.45 -3.44
CA GLU A 116 -28.88 -13.58 -4.32
C GLU A 116 -28.69 -13.22 -5.80
N ASN A 117 -29.24 -12.08 -6.24
CA ASN A 117 -29.11 -11.59 -7.60
C ASN A 117 -27.67 -11.28 -7.99
N LEU A 118 -26.91 -10.64 -7.08
CA LEU A 118 -25.49 -10.40 -7.27
C LEU A 118 -24.76 -11.73 -7.52
N LEU A 119 -24.88 -12.69 -6.60
CA LEU A 119 -24.20 -13.99 -6.69
C LEU A 119 -24.58 -14.76 -7.95
N LYS A 120 -25.86 -14.74 -8.34
CA LYS A 120 -26.36 -15.39 -9.55
C LYS A 120 -25.77 -14.79 -10.83
N ARG A 121 -25.54 -13.48 -10.88
CA ARG A 121 -25.02 -12.76 -12.07
C ARG A 121 -23.49 -12.67 -12.10
N MET A 122 -22.81 -12.94 -10.99
CA MET A 122 -21.34 -12.89 -10.90
C MET A 122 -20.62 -13.72 -11.97
N PRO A 123 -20.99 -14.98 -12.27
CA PRO A 123 -20.32 -15.76 -13.32
C PRO A 123 -20.39 -15.10 -14.71
N GLN A 124 -21.53 -14.51 -15.05
CA GLN A 124 -21.69 -13.80 -16.32
C GLN A 124 -20.82 -12.54 -16.36
N TYR A 125 -20.78 -11.78 -15.26
CA TYR A 125 -19.89 -10.62 -15.14
C TYR A 125 -18.42 -11.00 -15.29
N GLU A 126 -17.97 -12.09 -14.65
CA GLU A 126 -16.60 -12.59 -14.76
C GLU A 126 -16.24 -12.96 -16.21
N GLN A 127 -17.15 -13.62 -16.93
CA GLN A 127 -16.97 -13.93 -18.35
C GLN A 127 -16.85 -12.66 -19.23
N HIS A 128 -17.69 -11.66 -18.97
CA HIS A 128 -17.57 -10.37 -19.68
C HIS A 128 -16.27 -9.64 -19.34
N MET A 129 -15.83 -9.69 -18.07
CA MET A 129 -14.57 -9.08 -17.65
C MET A 129 -13.37 -9.72 -18.38
N GLN A 130 -13.34 -11.04 -18.49
CA GLN A 130 -12.27 -11.77 -19.20
C GLN A 130 -12.19 -11.45 -20.70
N SER A 131 -13.32 -11.11 -21.32
CA SER A 131 -13.38 -10.74 -22.75
C SER A 131 -13.23 -9.24 -23.00
N THR A 132 -13.17 -8.42 -21.95
CA THR A 132 -13.05 -6.97 -22.07
C THR A 132 -11.61 -6.56 -22.36
N VAL A 133 -11.39 -5.89 -23.49
CA VAL A 133 -10.11 -5.25 -23.82
C VAL A 133 -10.29 -3.74 -23.70
N LEU A 134 -9.64 -3.14 -22.70
CA LEU A 134 -9.63 -1.69 -22.54
C LEU A 134 -8.50 -1.07 -23.36
N SER A 135 -8.79 0.04 -24.05
CA SER A 135 -7.78 0.75 -24.82
C SER A 135 -6.64 1.26 -23.93
N THR A 136 -5.41 1.12 -24.41
CA THR A 136 -4.22 1.69 -23.77
C THR A 136 -4.15 3.22 -23.85
N SER A 137 -4.96 3.83 -24.72
CA SER A 137 -5.07 5.29 -24.84
C SER A 137 -5.88 5.95 -23.72
N LEU A 138 -6.71 5.19 -23.00
CA LEU A 138 -7.53 5.71 -21.91
C LEU A 138 -6.68 5.96 -20.66
N SER A 139 -6.99 7.04 -19.95
CA SER A 139 -6.47 7.32 -18.62
C SER A 139 -6.94 6.27 -17.60
N PRO A 140 -6.26 6.12 -16.46
CA PRO A 140 -6.69 5.19 -15.41
C PRO A 140 -8.15 5.40 -14.94
N GLN A 141 -8.60 6.66 -14.82
CA GLN A 141 -9.96 6.99 -14.41
C GLN A 141 -10.99 6.60 -15.48
N GLU A 142 -10.70 6.83 -16.76
CA GLU A 142 -11.58 6.42 -17.86
C GLU A 142 -11.68 4.89 -17.96
N ARG A 143 -10.56 4.18 -17.80
CA ARG A 143 -10.56 2.71 -17.74
C ARG A 143 -11.39 2.20 -16.59
N PHE A 144 -11.22 2.77 -15.40
CA PHE A 144 -12.02 2.42 -14.23
C PHE A 144 -13.52 2.68 -14.47
N ASN A 145 -13.88 3.83 -15.04
CA ASN A 145 -15.26 4.16 -15.37
C ASN A 145 -15.87 3.20 -16.40
N ALA A 146 -15.09 2.74 -17.39
CA ALA A 146 -15.53 1.73 -18.34
C ALA A 146 -15.81 0.38 -17.65
N LEU A 147 -14.93 -0.07 -16.75
CA LEU A 147 -15.15 -1.28 -15.96
C LEU A 147 -16.34 -1.15 -15.02
N TRP A 148 -16.51 0.02 -14.40
CA TRP A 148 -17.65 0.30 -13.54
C TRP A 148 -18.97 0.24 -14.33
N LYS A 149 -19.00 0.80 -15.54
CA LYS A 149 -20.16 0.71 -16.42
C LYS A 149 -20.46 -0.73 -16.82
N LEU A 150 -19.44 -1.54 -17.10
CA LEU A 150 -19.62 -2.97 -17.36
C LEU A 150 -20.30 -3.67 -16.18
N ARG A 151 -19.82 -3.42 -14.94
CA ARG A 151 -20.43 -3.96 -13.72
C ARG A 151 -21.91 -3.58 -13.60
N GLU A 152 -22.25 -2.31 -13.78
CA GLU A 152 -23.66 -1.87 -13.71
C GLU A 152 -24.52 -2.53 -14.78
N GLN A 153 -23.98 -2.74 -15.99
CA GLN A 153 -24.69 -3.38 -17.10
C GLN A 153 -24.91 -4.88 -16.88
N THR A 154 -23.94 -5.59 -16.30
CA THR A 154 -24.02 -7.05 -16.10
C THR A 154 -24.68 -7.45 -14.79
N LEU A 155 -24.41 -6.71 -13.72
CA LEU A 155 -24.88 -7.04 -12.37
C LEU A 155 -26.15 -6.27 -11.99
N GLY A 156 -26.31 -5.04 -12.49
CA GLY A 156 -27.25 -4.06 -11.97
C GLY A 156 -26.56 -3.03 -11.07
N LYS A 157 -27.14 -1.83 -10.94
CA LYS A 157 -26.51 -0.72 -10.19
C LYS A 157 -26.42 -1.01 -8.69
N ALA A 158 -27.48 -1.56 -8.11
CA ALA A 158 -27.54 -1.87 -6.69
C ALA A 158 -26.57 -3.02 -6.35
N GLU A 159 -26.54 -4.07 -7.17
CA GLU A 159 -25.65 -5.22 -7.04
C GLU A 159 -24.19 -4.82 -7.24
N ALA A 160 -23.89 -3.96 -8.24
CA ALA A 160 -22.54 -3.44 -8.43
C ALA A 160 -22.07 -2.62 -7.22
N MET A 161 -22.93 -1.80 -6.61
CA MET A 161 -22.60 -1.06 -5.40
C MET A 161 -22.43 -1.98 -4.19
N LEU A 162 -23.32 -2.97 -4.03
CA LEU A 162 -23.22 -3.99 -2.98
C LEU A 162 -21.91 -4.79 -3.09
N GLY A 163 -21.48 -5.11 -4.31
CA GLY A 163 -20.31 -5.95 -4.51
C GLY A 163 -18.98 -5.20 -4.54
N PHE A 164 -18.97 -4.00 -5.12
CA PHE A 164 -17.75 -3.28 -5.50
C PHE A 164 -17.73 -1.81 -5.06
N GLY A 165 -18.69 -1.39 -4.22
CA GLY A 165 -18.79 -0.01 -3.75
C GLY A 165 -17.55 0.49 -2.99
N GLN A 166 -16.88 -0.35 -2.20
CA GLN A 166 -15.65 0.04 -1.49
C GLN A 166 -14.52 0.30 -2.48
N GLU A 167 -14.34 -0.58 -3.47
CA GLU A 167 -13.37 -0.39 -4.55
C GLU A 167 -13.64 0.91 -5.30
N ARG A 168 -14.91 1.20 -5.63
CA ARG A 168 -15.30 2.45 -6.28
C ARG A 168 -14.97 3.68 -5.45
N ASN A 169 -15.31 3.67 -4.17
CA ASN A 169 -15.03 4.79 -3.28
C ASN A 169 -13.52 5.03 -3.14
N TYR A 170 -12.74 3.96 -2.98
CA TYR A 170 -11.29 4.04 -2.91
C TYR A 170 -10.67 4.56 -4.22
N ALA A 171 -11.10 4.03 -5.37
CA ALA A 171 -10.63 4.49 -6.68
C ALA A 171 -10.95 5.97 -6.91
N ASN A 172 -12.18 6.39 -6.62
CA ASN A 172 -12.60 7.79 -6.74
C ASN A 172 -11.77 8.72 -5.85
N TYR A 173 -11.50 8.31 -4.60
CA TYR A 173 -10.60 9.05 -3.70
C TYR A 173 -9.20 9.20 -4.32
N LYS A 174 -8.62 8.13 -4.87
CA LYS A 174 -7.29 8.18 -5.50
C LYS A 174 -7.26 9.07 -6.73
N PHE A 175 -8.29 9.04 -7.58
CA PHE A 175 -8.38 9.92 -8.74
C PHE A 175 -8.51 11.39 -8.35
N ALA A 176 -9.42 11.70 -7.41
CA ALA A 176 -9.60 13.07 -6.93
C ALA A 176 -8.33 13.61 -6.22
N TYR A 177 -7.61 12.76 -5.48
CA TYR A 177 -6.31 13.14 -4.92
C TYR A 177 -5.29 13.48 -6.01
N ALA A 178 -5.23 12.67 -7.08
CA ALA A 178 -4.34 12.93 -8.22
C ALA A 178 -4.71 14.23 -8.95
N GLU A 179 -6.00 14.55 -9.09
CA GLU A 179 -6.47 15.83 -9.65
C GLU A 179 -6.00 17.02 -8.81
N ILE A 180 -6.12 16.97 -7.48
CA ILE A 180 -5.61 18.02 -6.57
C ILE A 180 -4.11 18.20 -6.76
N LYS A 181 -3.35 17.09 -6.81
CA LYS A 181 -1.90 17.09 -6.98
C LYS A 181 -1.48 17.75 -8.30
N GLN A 182 -2.18 17.45 -9.40
CA GLN A 182 -1.84 17.95 -10.73
C GLN A 182 -2.35 19.37 -11.00
N ASN A 183 -3.27 19.89 -10.18
CA ASN A 183 -3.85 21.21 -10.37
C ASN A 183 -2.80 22.32 -10.11
N ARG A 184 -2.36 22.97 -11.19
CA ARG A 184 -1.36 24.05 -11.16
C ARG A 184 -1.89 25.39 -10.65
N ASN A 185 -3.21 25.55 -10.58
CA ASN A 185 -3.85 26.79 -10.15
C ASN A 185 -4.00 26.90 -8.63
N LEU A 186 -3.72 25.80 -7.89
CA LEU A 186 -3.78 25.79 -6.43
C LEU A 186 -2.40 26.10 -5.84
N ASN A 187 -2.36 26.99 -4.85
CA ASN A 187 -1.20 27.15 -3.98
C ASN A 187 -1.15 26.03 -2.91
N ALA A 188 -0.10 26.01 -2.09
CA ALA A 188 0.13 24.96 -1.10
C ALA A 188 -1.04 24.83 -0.11
N GLU A 189 -1.49 25.93 0.49
CA GLU A 189 -2.60 25.95 1.45
C GLU A 189 -3.92 25.50 0.80
N GLN A 190 -4.22 25.98 -0.41
CA GLN A 190 -5.41 25.60 -1.15
C GLN A 190 -5.43 24.10 -1.49
N ARG A 191 -4.27 23.51 -1.85
CA ARG A 191 -4.17 22.05 -2.07
C ARG A 191 -4.44 21.27 -0.81
N LEU A 192 -3.87 21.68 0.33
CA LEU A 192 -4.12 21.04 1.61
C LEU A 192 -5.60 21.14 2.01
N LYS A 193 -6.22 22.30 1.83
CA LYS A 193 -7.66 22.47 2.08
C LYS A 193 -8.52 21.56 1.20
N ALA A 194 -8.22 21.49 -0.10
CA ALA A 194 -8.91 20.57 -1.01
C ALA A 194 -8.71 19.10 -0.59
N PHE A 195 -7.54 18.75 -0.08
CA PHE A 195 -7.27 17.41 0.43
C PHE A 195 -8.07 17.09 1.70
N GLU A 196 -8.24 18.04 2.61
CA GLU A 196 -9.13 17.85 3.76
C GLU A 196 -10.59 17.65 3.35
N GLU A 197 -11.07 18.42 2.37
CA GLU A 197 -12.42 18.26 1.83
C GLU A 197 -12.58 16.87 1.18
N LEU A 198 -11.54 16.39 0.50
CA LEU A 198 -11.51 15.05 -0.07
C LEU A 198 -11.60 13.97 1.03
N GLN A 199 -10.84 14.12 2.12
CA GLN A 199 -10.90 13.20 3.26
C GLN A 199 -12.29 13.15 3.89
N ARG A 200 -12.96 14.30 4.02
CA ARG A 200 -14.35 14.37 4.52
C ARG A 200 -15.35 13.70 3.57
N ARG A 201 -15.12 13.78 2.25
CA ARG A 201 -15.97 13.16 1.23
C ARG A 201 -15.82 11.63 1.18
N TYR A 202 -14.64 11.11 1.50
CA TYR A 202 -14.35 9.68 1.50
C TYR A 202 -13.78 9.23 2.87
N PRO A 203 -14.63 9.19 3.91
CA PRO A 203 -14.19 8.84 5.26
C PRO A 203 -13.63 7.42 5.33
N ASP A 204 -14.25 6.45 4.65
CA ASP A 204 -13.80 5.04 4.69
C ASP A 204 -12.41 4.86 4.08
N ALA A 205 -12.16 5.48 2.92
CA ALA A 205 -10.84 5.45 2.27
C ALA A 205 -9.76 6.12 3.13
N THR A 206 -10.13 7.15 3.88
CA THR A 206 -9.24 7.88 4.80
C THR A 206 -8.98 7.07 6.08
N GLN A 207 -9.99 6.40 6.63
CA GLN A 207 -9.88 5.59 7.84
C GLN A 207 -9.01 4.34 7.65
N GLN A 208 -9.01 3.78 6.43
CA GLN A 208 -8.13 2.66 6.07
C GLN A 208 -6.64 3.07 6.00
N GLN A 209 -6.33 4.36 5.91
CA GLN A 209 -4.96 4.85 5.88
C GLN A 209 -4.44 5.16 7.29
N SER A 210 -3.16 4.83 7.52
CA SER A 210 -2.47 5.28 8.72
C SER A 210 -2.33 6.80 8.73
N LYS A 211 -2.22 7.39 9.93
CA LYS A 211 -1.98 8.83 10.07
C LYS A 211 -0.68 9.27 9.38
N ILE A 212 0.35 8.43 9.43
CA ILE A 212 1.61 8.67 8.69
C ILE A 212 1.40 8.64 7.16
N GLY A 213 0.53 7.77 6.63
CA GLY A 213 0.19 7.78 5.20
C GLY A 213 -0.52 9.06 4.76
N LEU A 214 -1.44 9.58 5.60
CA LEU A 214 -2.10 10.86 5.35
C LEU A 214 -1.13 12.05 5.45
N TYR A 215 -0.16 11.97 6.36
CA TYR A 215 0.95 12.93 6.43
C TYR A 215 1.77 12.92 5.13
N GLU A 216 2.21 11.74 4.66
CA GLU A 216 3.01 11.60 3.44
C GLU A 216 2.29 12.17 2.20
N GLN A 217 0.99 11.91 2.06
CA GLN A 217 0.18 12.51 1.01
C GLN A 217 0.13 14.05 1.14
N SER A 218 -0.02 14.57 2.35
CA SER A 218 -0.02 16.02 2.58
C SER A 218 1.33 16.65 2.19
N ILE A 219 2.44 16.00 2.51
CA ILE A 219 3.79 16.44 2.12
C ILE A 219 3.97 16.39 0.59
N GLU A 220 3.48 15.33 -0.07
CA GLU A 220 3.54 15.23 -1.52
C GLU A 220 2.79 16.37 -2.22
N LEU A 221 1.64 16.79 -1.67
CA LEU A 221 0.88 17.94 -2.16
C LEU A 221 1.61 19.28 -1.94
N LEU A 222 2.29 19.44 -0.79
CA LEU A 222 3.10 20.63 -0.52
C LEU A 222 4.24 20.79 -1.53
N ASN A 223 4.88 19.68 -1.92
CA ASN A 223 6.06 19.69 -2.78
C ASN A 223 5.74 19.91 -4.28
N GLN A 224 4.48 20.12 -4.67
CA GLN A 224 4.11 20.30 -6.08
C GLN A 224 4.53 21.66 -6.66
N ASN A 225 4.67 22.71 -5.84
CA ASN A 225 5.14 24.04 -6.29
C ASN A 225 6.12 24.63 -5.27
N HIS A 226 7.36 24.90 -5.69
CA HIS A 226 8.47 25.34 -4.83
C HIS A 226 8.57 26.86 -4.66
N ASN A 227 7.47 27.59 -4.91
CA ASN A 227 7.53 29.03 -5.06
C ASN A 227 7.68 29.77 -3.71
N ASN A 228 7.43 29.10 -2.57
CA ASN A 228 7.55 29.71 -1.24
C ASN A 228 8.08 28.72 -0.18
N PRO A 229 9.41 28.53 -0.10
CA PRO A 229 10.02 27.55 0.82
C PRO A 229 9.71 27.79 2.30
N ALA A 230 9.62 29.05 2.75
CA ALA A 230 9.34 29.38 4.14
C ALA A 230 7.91 29.00 4.55
N GLU A 231 6.94 29.28 3.67
CA GLU A 231 5.55 28.84 3.86
C GLU A 231 5.42 27.32 3.84
N THR A 232 6.11 26.65 2.91
CA THR A 232 6.14 25.18 2.83
C THR A 232 6.68 24.56 4.11
N GLU A 233 7.75 25.09 4.69
CA GLU A 233 8.31 24.56 5.94
C GLU A 233 7.37 24.79 7.13
N HIS A 234 6.74 25.96 7.22
CA HIS A 234 5.72 26.23 8.24
C HIS A 234 4.53 25.26 8.13
N LEU A 235 4.02 25.03 6.91
CA LEU A 235 2.93 24.08 6.67
C LEU A 235 3.35 22.63 7.00
N LYS A 236 4.59 22.24 6.69
CA LYS A 236 5.15 20.94 7.07
C LYS A 236 5.10 20.74 8.60
N GLN A 237 5.48 21.75 9.38
CA GLN A 237 5.41 21.69 10.85
C GLN A 237 3.97 21.50 11.36
N ILE A 238 3.00 22.22 10.80
CA ILE A 238 1.58 22.05 11.12
C ILE A 238 1.12 20.60 10.83
N LEU A 239 1.50 20.07 9.66
CA LEU A 239 1.13 18.70 9.27
C LEU A 239 1.74 17.65 10.21
N GLN A 240 2.99 17.84 10.63
CA GLN A 240 3.65 16.97 11.60
C GLN A 240 2.92 16.95 12.95
N GLN A 241 2.46 18.11 13.44
CA GLN A 241 1.68 18.17 14.67
C GLN A 241 0.32 17.50 14.55
N ARG A 242 -0.32 17.61 13.37
CA ARG A 242 -1.66 17.07 13.13
C ARG A 242 -1.69 15.56 12.98
N TYR A 243 -0.72 15.00 12.28
CA TYR A 243 -0.78 13.60 11.84
C TYR A 243 0.19 12.69 12.60
N LEU A 244 1.28 13.22 13.13
CA LEU A 244 2.32 12.38 13.73
C LEU A 244 2.23 12.40 15.25
N THR A 245 2.67 11.30 15.86
CA THR A 245 2.98 11.21 17.28
C THR A 245 4.28 11.95 17.58
N GLU A 246 4.54 12.23 18.86
CA GLU A 246 5.80 12.85 19.28
C GLU A 246 7.01 11.99 18.91
N GLN A 247 6.90 10.67 19.08
CA GLN A 247 7.96 9.74 18.70
C GLN A 247 8.26 9.80 17.19
N GLU A 248 7.24 9.76 16.34
CA GLU A 248 7.40 9.86 14.89
C GLU A 248 8.02 11.19 14.47
N ARG A 249 7.64 12.30 15.12
CA ARG A 249 8.27 13.61 14.88
C ARG A 249 9.76 13.60 15.21
N GLN A 250 10.13 13.05 16.36
CA GLN A 250 11.54 12.93 16.76
C GLN A 250 12.33 12.02 15.81
N ASP A 251 11.72 10.92 15.34
CA ASP A 251 12.34 10.02 14.38
C ASP A 251 12.59 10.70 13.02
N ILE A 252 11.61 11.48 12.54
CA ILE A 252 11.79 12.29 11.32
C ILE A 252 12.89 13.33 11.52
N GLN A 253 12.89 14.07 12.63
CA GLN A 253 13.94 15.08 12.89
C GLN A 253 15.33 14.45 12.95
N ARG A 254 15.48 13.30 13.61
CA ARG A 254 16.74 12.55 13.64
C ARG A 254 17.16 12.08 12.26
N ARG A 255 16.23 11.61 11.43
CA ARG A 255 16.51 11.21 10.05
C ARG A 255 16.96 12.42 9.22
N ASP A 256 16.21 13.52 9.26
CA ASP A 256 16.52 14.74 8.51
C ASP A 256 17.92 15.28 8.92
N GLN A 257 18.28 15.24 10.21
CA GLN A 257 19.63 15.60 10.67
C GLN A 257 20.71 14.65 10.14
N ARG A 258 20.47 13.34 10.14
CA ARG A 258 21.41 12.35 9.58
C ARG A 258 21.61 12.57 8.08
N GLU A 259 20.56 12.87 7.33
CA GLU A 259 20.65 13.15 5.89
C GLU A 259 21.52 14.39 5.62
N ILE A 260 21.37 15.45 6.42
CA ILE A 260 22.22 16.65 6.32
C ILE A 260 23.70 16.29 6.59
N GLN A 261 23.96 15.53 7.65
CA GLN A 261 25.33 15.11 7.99
C GLN A 261 25.95 14.23 6.90
N GLN A 262 25.19 13.27 6.38
CA GLN A 262 25.62 12.42 5.27
C GLN A 262 25.91 13.24 4.01
N GLN A 263 25.06 14.22 3.68
CA GLN A 263 25.28 15.09 2.53
C GLN A 263 26.55 15.95 2.70
N GLN A 264 26.80 16.47 3.91
CA GLN A 264 28.05 17.20 4.21
C GLN A 264 29.28 16.30 4.05
N GLN A 265 29.23 15.07 4.55
CA GLN A 265 30.31 14.09 4.43
C GLN A 265 30.58 13.73 2.95
N VAL A 266 29.54 13.54 2.14
CA VAL A 266 29.65 13.35 0.68
C VAL A 266 30.31 14.56 0.01
N ASN A 267 29.92 15.78 0.37
CA ASN A 267 30.50 16.99 -0.20
C ASN A 267 32.00 17.13 0.17
N GLN A 268 32.37 16.84 1.42
CA GLN A 268 33.77 16.84 1.87
C GLN A 268 34.59 15.78 1.13
N TYR A 269 34.04 14.58 0.93
CA TYR A 269 34.69 13.54 0.14
C TYR A 269 34.92 13.97 -1.31
N GLN A 270 33.94 14.62 -1.94
CA GLN A 270 34.09 15.14 -3.31
C GLN A 270 35.21 16.18 -3.41
N GLN A 271 35.33 17.09 -2.44
CA GLN A 271 36.41 18.07 -2.38
C GLN A 271 37.77 17.39 -2.19
N ALA A 272 37.88 16.44 -1.26
CA ALA A 272 39.12 15.70 -1.02
C ALA A 272 39.54 14.85 -2.23
N LEU A 273 38.58 14.30 -2.98
CA LEU A 273 38.84 13.59 -4.22
C LEU A 273 39.40 14.51 -5.31
N GLN A 274 38.87 15.73 -5.44
CA GLN A 274 39.41 16.73 -6.36
C GLN A 274 40.85 17.11 -5.97
N GLN A 275 41.12 17.30 -4.68
CA GLN A 275 42.48 17.57 -4.19
C GLN A 275 43.43 16.41 -4.52
N LEU A 276 43.02 15.17 -4.25
CA LEU A 276 43.82 13.99 -4.59
C LEU A 276 44.14 13.92 -6.09
N GLN A 277 43.18 14.27 -6.96
CA GLN A 277 43.42 14.33 -8.39
C GLN A 277 44.46 15.39 -8.77
N GLN A 278 44.38 16.57 -8.15
CA GLN A 278 45.37 17.65 -8.36
C GLN A 278 46.77 17.24 -7.89
N ASP A 279 46.88 16.62 -6.72
CA ASP A 279 48.16 16.16 -6.15
C ASP A 279 48.80 15.06 -7.00
N MET A 280 47.99 14.22 -7.65
CA MET A 280 48.46 13.11 -8.47
C MET A 280 48.81 13.54 -9.90
N GLN A 281 48.30 14.67 -10.38
CA GLN A 281 48.57 15.17 -11.73
C GLN A 281 50.06 15.40 -12.05
N PRO A 282 50.88 16.05 -11.21
CA PRO A 282 52.31 16.25 -11.49
C PRO A 282 53.10 14.93 -11.50
N LEU A 283 52.63 13.90 -10.78
CA LEU A 283 53.30 12.61 -10.69
C LEU A 283 53.20 11.78 -11.99
N LYS A 284 52.28 12.11 -12.89
CA LYS A 284 52.10 11.38 -14.17
C LYS A 284 53.33 11.40 -15.07
N ASN A 285 54.12 12.48 -15.00
CA ASN A 285 55.34 12.63 -15.80
C ASN A 285 56.59 12.10 -15.08
N GLN A 286 56.45 11.68 -13.80
CA GLN A 286 57.56 11.27 -12.94
C GLN A 286 57.55 9.76 -12.65
N LEU A 287 56.39 9.11 -12.76
CA LEU A 287 56.19 7.69 -12.49
C LEU A 287 55.80 6.94 -13.76
N SER A 288 56.05 5.63 -13.80
CA SER A 288 55.42 4.78 -14.80
C SER A 288 53.90 4.74 -14.58
N GLU A 289 53.13 4.47 -15.64
CA GLU A 289 51.66 4.39 -15.55
C GLU A 289 51.20 3.38 -14.49
N ALA A 290 51.90 2.25 -14.35
CA ALA A 290 51.57 1.21 -13.38
C ALA A 290 51.79 1.68 -11.93
N GLU A 291 52.91 2.35 -11.65
CA GLU A 291 53.22 2.91 -10.33
C GLU A 291 52.28 4.06 -9.98
N TRP A 292 51.99 4.94 -10.95
CA TRP A 292 51.03 6.03 -10.79
C TRP A 292 49.64 5.50 -10.44
N GLN A 293 49.17 4.49 -11.17
CA GLN A 293 47.85 3.89 -10.94
C GLN A 293 47.79 3.17 -9.59
N GLN A 294 48.84 2.46 -9.19
CA GLN A 294 48.91 1.82 -7.87
C GLN A 294 48.85 2.86 -6.74
N GLN A 295 49.65 3.93 -6.82
CA GLN A 295 49.64 4.98 -5.80
C GLN A 295 48.30 5.72 -5.76
N TYR A 296 47.68 5.99 -6.91
CA TYR A 296 46.35 6.61 -6.96
C TYR A 296 45.31 5.75 -6.24
N GLN A 297 45.26 4.44 -6.53
CA GLN A 297 44.30 3.53 -5.92
C GLN A 297 44.50 3.40 -4.42
N GLN A 298 45.74 3.26 -3.95
CA GLN A 298 46.04 3.17 -2.52
C GLN A 298 45.62 4.44 -1.75
N ARG A 299 45.87 5.63 -2.31
CA ARG A 299 45.46 6.90 -1.71
C ARG A 299 43.95 7.09 -1.76
N LEU A 300 43.30 6.67 -2.84
CA LEU A 300 41.84 6.70 -2.97
C LEU A 300 41.16 5.76 -1.97
N GLU A 301 41.70 4.57 -1.77
CA GLU A 301 41.21 3.60 -0.77
C GLU A 301 41.37 4.14 0.64
N THR A 302 42.53 4.72 0.96
CA THR A 302 42.80 5.39 2.24
C THR A 302 41.85 6.57 2.48
N LEU A 303 41.56 7.35 1.43
CA LEU A 303 40.61 8.46 1.51
C LEU A 303 39.18 7.96 1.74
N ARG A 304 38.77 6.85 1.10
CA ARG A 304 37.44 6.28 1.28
C ARG A 304 37.28 5.72 2.70
N SER A 305 38.24 4.94 3.19
CA SER A 305 38.16 4.31 4.51
C SER A 305 38.27 5.31 5.66
N SER A 306 38.98 6.43 5.48
CA SER A 306 39.03 7.48 6.50
C SER A 306 37.74 8.31 6.58
N MET A 307 37.09 8.53 5.43
CA MET A 307 35.88 9.35 5.35
C MET A 307 34.60 8.54 5.54
N PHE A 308 34.59 7.24 5.25
CA PHE A 308 33.43 6.34 5.38
C PHE A 308 33.86 5.02 6.06
N PRO A 309 34.04 5.02 7.39
CA PRO A 309 34.51 3.86 8.15
C PRO A 309 33.48 2.74 8.26
#